data_AF-A0ABD5DX36-F1
#
_entry.id   AF-A0ABD5DX36-F1
#
_cell.length_a   1.000
_cell.length_b   1.000
_cell.length_c   1.000
_cell.angle_alpha   90.00
_cell.angle_beta   90.00
_cell.angle_gamma   90.00
#
_symmetry.space_group_name_H-M   'P 1'
#
loop_
_entity.id
_entity.type
_entity.pdbx_description
1 polymer ?
#
loop_
_entity_poly.entity_id
_entity_poly.type
_entity_poly.pdbx_seq_one_letter_code
_entity_poly.pdbx_strand_id
1 'polypeptide(L)' 'AHPASEIKAMCSTLEQSHPLGRLWDIDVICPQNGLVGRQSLGESQRRCLLCDEPAHACARSRRHDTDLVVARVEQMID' A
#
# COMPACT_ATOMS: atom_id res chain seq x y z
N ALA A 1 -25.73 0.31 -1.19
CA ALA A 1 -24.39 -0.27 -1.37
C ALA A 1 -23.75 -0.47 0.01
N HIS A 2 -22.88 -1.47 0.19
CA HIS A 2 -22.18 -1.66 1.47
C HIS A 2 -21.13 -0.56 1.69
N PRO A 3 -20.91 -0.03 2.91
CA PRO A 3 -20.00 1.09 3.18
C PRO A 3 -18.50 0.78 3.01
N ALA A 4 -18.16 -0.48 2.71
CA ALA A 4 -16.75 -0.91 2.63
C ALA A 4 -15.93 -0.11 1.60
N SER A 5 -16.51 0.31 0.48
CA SER A 5 -15.80 1.14 -0.51
C SER A 5 -15.48 2.54 0.04
N GLU A 6 -16.38 3.15 0.81
CA GLU A 6 -16.17 4.44 1.45
C GLU A 6 -15.10 4.34 2.55
N ILE A 7 -15.18 3.31 3.39
CA ILE A 7 -14.16 3.02 4.41
C ILE A 7 -12.80 2.80 3.74
N LYS A 8 -12.74 2.04 2.64
CA LYS A 8 -11.47 1.83 1.91
C LYS A 8 -10.91 3.12 1.34
N ALA A 9 -11.75 4.04 0.87
CA ALA A 9 -11.31 5.35 0.39
C ALA A 9 -10.71 6.20 1.53
N MET A 10 -11.32 6.17 2.73
CA MET A 10 -10.76 6.83 3.92
C MET A 10 -9.42 6.20 4.33
N CYS A 11 -9.32 4.87 4.35
CA CYS A 11 -8.08 4.17 4.63
C CYS A 11 -6.98 4.53 3.63
N SER A 12 -7.30 4.58 2.34
CA SER A 12 -6.34 4.99 1.31
C SER A 12 -5.91 6.45 1.47
N THR A 13 -6.82 7.33 1.88
CA THR A 13 -6.49 8.73 2.18
C THR A 13 -5.48 8.82 3.32
N LEU A 14 -5.62 8.01 4.38
CA LEU A 14 -4.65 7.92 5.47
C LEU A 14 -3.29 7.41 4.99
N GLU A 15 -3.27 6.35 4.17
CA GLU A 15 -2.04 5.81 3.56
C GLU A 15 -1.30 6.85 2.69
N GLN A 16 -2.02 7.79 2.08
CA GLN A 16 -1.44 8.81 1.19
C GLN A 16 -1.03 10.10 1.91
N SER A 17 -1.72 10.45 3.01
CA SER A 17 -1.53 11.74 3.69
C SER A 17 -0.64 11.69 4.92
N HIS A 18 -0.54 10.53 5.58
CA HIS A 18 0.30 10.40 6.77
C HIS A 18 1.80 10.29 6.38
N PRO A 19 2.73 10.91 7.14
CA PRO A 19 4.18 10.80 6.86
C PRO A 19 4.68 9.36 6.72
N LEU A 20 4.12 8.44 7.53
CA LEU A 20 4.39 7.01 7.49
C LEU A 20 3.39 6.20 6.65
N GLY A 21 2.42 6.84 6.01
CA GLY A 21 1.31 6.16 5.32
C GLY A 21 1.77 5.20 4.23
N ARG A 22 2.91 5.48 3.59
CA ARG A 22 3.54 4.57 2.61
C ARG A 22 3.96 3.22 3.18
N LEU A 23 4.18 3.12 4.49
CA LEU A 23 4.52 1.88 5.20
C LEU A 23 3.28 1.07 5.60
N TRP A 24 2.11 1.70 5.66
CA TRP A 24 0.88 1.04 6.09
C TRP A 24 0.26 0.20 4.97
N ASP A 25 -0.50 -0.82 5.38
CA ASP A 25 -1.37 -1.61 4.51
C ASP A 25 -2.69 -1.81 5.26
N ILE A 26 -3.70 -1.00 4.95
CA ILE A 26 -4.99 -1.01 5.65
C ILE A 26 -6.01 -1.72 4.77
N ASP A 27 -6.33 -2.97 5.10
CA ASP A 27 -7.32 -3.75 4.37
C ASP A 27 -8.74 -3.54 4.90
N VAL A 28 -9.69 -3.50 3.96
CA VAL A 28 -11.12 -3.48 4.27
C VAL A 28 -11.75 -4.75 3.70
N ILE A 29 -12.34 -5.56 4.58
CA ILE A 29 -13.03 -6.79 4.21
C ILE A 29 -14.54 -6.56 4.33
N CYS A 30 -15.23 -6.66 3.19
CA CYS A 30 -16.67 -6.56 3.07
C CYS A 30 -17.32 -7.94 3.25
N PRO A 31 -18.30 -8.14 4.14
CA PRO A 31 -18.98 -9.43 4.28
C PRO A 31 -19.66 -9.92 3.00
N GLN A 32 -20.07 -9.01 2.10
CA GLN A 32 -20.77 -9.35 0.86
C GLN A 32 -19.83 -9.52 -0.33
N ASN A 33 -18.74 -8.74 -0.38
CA ASN A 33 -17.86 -8.65 -1.56
C ASN A 33 -16.43 -9.14 -1.30
N GLY A 34 -16.11 -9.57 -0.08
CA GLY A 34 -14.76 -9.94 0.33
C GLY A 34 -13.82 -8.74 0.41
N LEU A 35 -12.55 -8.94 0.04
CA LEU A 35 -11.52 -7.91 0.11
C LEU A 35 -11.83 -6.73 -0.83
N VAL A 36 -11.88 -5.52 -0.27
CA VAL A 36 -12.02 -4.27 -1.04
C VAL A 36 -10.63 -3.69 -1.26
N GLY A 37 -10.03 -4.05 -2.39
CA GLY A 37 -8.68 -3.63 -2.76
C GLY A 37 -8.60 -2.25 -3.42
N ARG A 38 -7.38 -1.71 -3.55
CA ARG A 38 -7.09 -0.43 -4.21
C ARG A 38 -7.64 -0.31 -5.64
N GLN A 39 -7.63 -1.42 -6.39
CA GLN A 39 -8.18 -1.47 -7.75
C GLN A 39 -9.67 -1.13 -7.79
N SER A 40 -10.42 -1.45 -6.73
CA SER A 40 -11.85 -1.10 -6.63
C SER A 40 -12.10 0.41 -6.51
N LEU A 41 -11.07 1.18 -6.13
CA LEU A 41 -11.07 2.64 -6.08
C LEU A 41 -10.43 3.28 -7.33
N GLY A 42 -10.01 2.48 -8.33
CA GLY A 42 -9.29 2.98 -9.51
C GLY A 42 -7.85 3.39 -9.22
N GLU A 43 -7.29 3.01 -8.07
CA GLU A 43 -5.94 3.42 -7.66
C GLU A 43 -4.86 2.53 -8.27
N SER A 44 -3.69 3.14 -8.49
CA SER A 44 -2.49 2.43 -8.96
C SER A 44 -1.95 1.45 -7.91
N GLN A 45 -1.17 0.48 -8.39
CA GLN A 45 -0.46 -0.45 -7.51
C GLN A 45 0.51 0.29 -6.58
N ARG A 46 0.85 -0.34 -5.45
CA ARG A 46 1.89 0.18 -4.54
C ARG A 46 3.19 0.36 -5.31
N ARG A 47 3.80 1.54 -5.15
CA ARG A 47 5.12 1.85 -5.69
C ARG A 47 6.22 1.45 -4.72
N CYS A 48 7.32 0.93 -5.25
CA CYS A 48 8.50 0.50 -4.52
C CYS A 48 9.06 1.66 -3.68
N LEU A 49 9.53 1.37 -2.47
CA LEU A 49 10.15 2.37 -1.60
C LEU A 49 11.48 2.90 -2.14
N LEU A 50 12.12 2.15 -3.05
CA LEU A 50 13.47 2.45 -3.57
C LEU A 50 13.47 3.04 -4.99
N CYS A 51 12.59 2.60 -5.89
CA CYS A 51 12.64 2.98 -7.31
C CYS A 51 11.30 3.43 -7.92
N ASP A 52 10.24 3.55 -7.11
CA ASP A 52 8.88 3.91 -7.54
C ASP A 52 8.19 3.01 -8.58
N GLU A 53 8.87 2.00 -9.12
CA GLU A 53 8.26 0.92 -9.92
C GLU A 53 7.24 0.10 -9.10
N PRO A 54 6.32 -0.66 -9.72
CA PRO A 54 5.40 -1.53 -8.99
C PRO A 54 6.12 -2.43 -7.96
N ALA A 55 5.78 -2.26 -6.68
CA ALA A 55 6.47 -2.90 -5.56
C ALA A 55 6.40 -4.44 -5.65
N HIS A 56 5.25 -4.96 -6.06
CA HIS A 56 5.05 -6.40 -6.27
C HIS A 56 6.01 -6.97 -7.34
N ALA A 57 6.28 -6.23 -8.42
CA ALA A 57 7.22 -6.65 -9.45
C ALA A 57 8.67 -6.66 -8.93
N CYS A 58 9.05 -5.66 -8.14
CA CYS A 58 10.38 -5.59 -7.52
C CYS A 58 10.60 -6.72 -6.51
N ALA A 59 9.61 -7.01 -5.66
CA ALA A 59 9.66 -8.11 -4.70
C ALA A 59 9.77 -9.47 -5.40
N ARG A 60 8.91 -9.71 -6.41
CA ARG A 60 8.91 -10.97 -7.18
C ARG A 60 10.24 -11.24 -7.90
N SER A 61 10.86 -10.20 -8.46
CA SER A 61 12.13 -10.31 -9.17
C SER A 61 13.36 -10.24 -8.25
N ARG A 62 13.18 -9.97 -6.96
CA ARG A 62 14.28 -9.64 -6.02
C ARG A 62 15.19 -8.55 -6.59
N ARG A 63 14.57 -7.50 -7.15
CA ARG A 63 15.27 -6.40 -7.84
C ARG A 63 16.22 -5.64 -6.92
N HIS A 64 15.90 -5.58 -5.64
CA HIS A 64 16.66 -4.87 -4.63
C HIS A 64 17.11 -5.84 -3.55
N ASP A 65 18.27 -5.55 -2.97
CA ASP A 65 18.68 -6.17 -1.72
C ASP A 65 17.63 -5.86 -0.63
N THR A 66 17.35 -6.87 0.19
CA THR A 66 16.38 -6.73 1.29
C THR A 66 16.89 -5.73 2.32
N ASP A 67 18.20 -5.70 2.57
CA ASP A 67 18.81 -4.78 3.56
C ASP A 67 18.63 -3.31 3.15
N LEU A 68 18.65 -3.01 1.85
CA LEU A 68 18.37 -1.66 1.34
C LEU A 68 16.91 -1.27 1.55
N VAL A 69 15.98 -2.20 1.41
CA VAL A 69 14.55 -1.94 1.66
C VAL A 69 14.33 -1.67 3.15
N VAL A 70 14.94 -2.48 4.03
CA VAL A 70 14.86 -2.31 5.49
C VAL A 70 15.45 -0.95 5.90
N ALA A 71 16.67 -0.62 5.45
CA ALA A 71 17.29 0.66 5.75
C ALA A 71 16.43 1.85 5.29
N ARG A 72 15.75 1.73 4.13
CA ARG A 72 14.82 2.77 3.67
C ARG A 72 13.60 2.91 4.56
N VAL A 73 13.08 1.81 5.11
CA VAL A 73 11.96 1.82 6.06
C VAL A 73 12.38 2.50 7.37
N GLU A 74 13.55 2.15 7.92
CA GLU A 74 14.09 2.76 9.14
C GLU A 74 14.24 4.28 8.99
N GLN A 75 14.83 4.75 7.88
CA GLN A 75 14.93 6.17 7.54
C GLN A 75 13.60 6.92 7.41
N MET A 76 12.48 6.20 7.24
CA MET A 76 11.16 6.83 7.20
C MET A 76 10.54 6.94 8.59
N ILE A 77 10.95 6.10 9.53
CA ILE A 77 10.41 6.03 10.90
C ILE A 77 11.12 7.03 11.82
N ASP A 78 12.42 7.25 11.60
CA ASP A 78 13.24 8.26 12.31
C ASP A 78 12.92 9.70 11.89
#